data_AF-D5T018-F1
#
_entry.id   AF-D5T018-F1
#
_cell.length_a   1.000
_cell.length_b   1.000
_cell.length_c   1.000
_cell.angle_alpha   90.00
_cell.angle_beta   90.00
_cell.angle_gamma   90.00
#
_symmetry.space_group_name_H-M   'P 1'
#
loop_
_entity.id
_entity.type
_entity.pdbx_description
1 polymer ?
#
loop_
_entity_poly.entity_id
_entity_poly.type
_entity_poly.pdbx_seq_one_letter_code
_entity_poly.pdbx_strand_id
1 'polypeptide(L)'
;MMTKKHSERKAQLTKYLEQLDEFNWHHPTQVSEMADSQHERDNRTYYLAQISLILFNNYQQSYMQIGQMLNMSSRTARRLTIDYQQEFDSLEEIMEELQNGEDW
;
A
#
# COMPACT_ATOMS: atom_id res chain seq x y z
N MET A 1 -17.93 10.73 -23.65
CA MET A 1 -17.47 9.33 -23.55
C MET A 1 -16.26 9.27 -22.61
N MET A 2 -16.45 8.94 -21.33
CA MET A 2 -15.37 8.78 -20.32
C MET A 2 -15.59 7.55 -19.43
N THR A 3 -16.39 6.58 -19.86
CA THR A 3 -16.95 5.55 -18.97
C THR A 3 -16.18 4.24 -18.93
N LYS A 4 -15.36 3.91 -19.94
CA LYS A 4 -14.65 2.62 -19.99
C LYS A 4 -13.37 2.59 -19.14
N LYS A 5 -12.50 3.60 -19.25
CA LYS A 5 -11.22 3.66 -18.50
C LYS A 5 -11.39 3.68 -16.97
N HIS A 6 -12.41 4.37 -16.46
CA HIS A 6 -12.66 4.47 -15.03
C HIS A 6 -13.24 3.16 -14.46
N SER A 7 -14.01 2.42 -15.27
CA SER A 7 -14.52 1.09 -14.94
C SER A 7 -13.39 0.07 -14.85
N GLU A 8 -12.45 0.11 -15.81
CA GLU A 8 -11.30 -0.80 -15.86
C GLU A 8 -10.35 -0.57 -14.68
N ARG A 9 -10.04 0.69 -14.35
CA ARG A 9 -9.20 1.02 -13.19
C ARG A 9 -9.82 0.57 -11.86
N LYS A 10 -11.14 0.72 -11.71
CA LYS A 10 -11.85 0.27 -10.51
C LYS A 10 -11.80 -1.26 -10.37
N ALA A 11 -11.96 -1.99 -11.47
CA ALA A 11 -11.88 -3.45 -11.47
C ALA A 11 -10.47 -3.95 -11.13
N GLN A 12 -9.43 -3.29 -11.65
CA GLN A 12 -8.03 -3.57 -11.30
C GLN A 12 -7.77 -3.32 -9.80
N LEU A 13 -8.29 -2.22 -9.26
CA LEU A 13 -8.14 -1.88 -7.84
C LEU A 13 -8.82 -2.90 -6.92
N THR A 14 -10.04 -3.33 -7.27
CA THR A 14 -10.75 -4.37 -6.50
C THR A 14 -9.98 -5.68 -6.49
N LYS A 15 -9.47 -6.11 -7.65
CA LYS A 15 -8.67 -7.33 -7.76
C LYS A 15 -7.38 -7.26 -6.94
N TYR A 16 -6.74 -6.09 -6.89
CA TYR A 16 -5.53 -5.85 -6.09
C TYR A 16 -5.81 -5.97 -4.58
N LEU A 17 -6.93 -5.41 -4.12
CA LEU A 17 -7.34 -5.50 -2.70
C LEU A 17 -7.68 -6.93 -2.29
N GLU A 18 -8.31 -7.72 -3.16
CA GLU A 18 -8.60 -9.14 -2.90
C GLU A 18 -7.30 -9.97 -2.74
N GLN A 19 -6.29 -9.70 -3.57
CA GLN A 19 -5.01 -10.40 -3.51
C GLN A 19 -4.19 -10.06 -2.25
N LEU A 20 -4.27 -8.82 -1.76
CA LEU A 20 -3.66 -8.44 -0.49
C LEU A 20 -4.31 -9.15 0.70
N ASP A 21 -5.63 -9.36 0.65
CA ASP A 21 -6.35 -10.07 1.70
C ASP A 21 -6.01 -11.58 1.70
N GLU A 22 -5.91 -12.19 0.51
CA GLU A 22 -5.45 -13.58 0.34
C GLU A 22 -4.00 -13.78 0.78
N PHE A 23 -3.10 -12.83 0.50
CA PHE A 23 -1.70 -12.89 0.94
C PHE A 23 -1.59 -12.88 2.47
N ASN A 24 -2.36 -12.02 3.15
CA ASN A 24 -2.46 -11.99 4.61
C ASN A 24 -3.05 -13.30 5.19
N TRP A 25 -3.92 -13.97 4.43
CA TRP A 25 -4.54 -15.24 4.83
C TRP A 25 -3.59 -16.43 4.71
N HIS A 26 -2.73 -16.45 3.68
CA HIS A 26 -1.84 -17.58 3.38
C HIS A 26 -0.45 -17.48 4.03
N HIS A 27 -0.07 -16.33 4.58
CA HIS A 27 1.14 -16.14 5.38
C HIS A 27 0.83 -15.70 6.83
N PRO A 28 0.17 -16.53 7.66
CA PRO A 28 0.15 -16.33 9.10
C PRO A 28 1.51 -16.74 9.70
N THR A 29 2.61 -16.20 9.18
CA THR A 29 3.95 -16.61 9.59
C THR A 29 4.38 -15.79 10.81
N GLN A 30 4.19 -16.39 11.99
CA GLN A 30 5.07 -16.24 13.16
C GLN A 30 5.37 -14.82 13.65
N VAL A 31 4.35 -13.97 13.72
CA VAL A 31 4.45 -12.57 14.21
C VAL A 31 4.75 -12.48 15.72
N SER A 32 4.84 -13.58 16.48
CA SER A 32 4.95 -13.47 17.95
C SER A 32 6.37 -13.31 18.51
N GLU A 33 7.45 -13.42 17.73
CA GLU A 33 8.83 -13.37 18.29
C GLU A 33 9.75 -12.28 17.71
N MET A 34 9.37 -11.54 16.65
CA MET A 34 10.19 -10.47 16.05
C MET A 34 9.51 -9.08 15.96
N ALA A 35 8.23 -8.97 16.29
CA ALA A 35 7.35 -7.81 16.04
C ALA A 35 7.66 -6.47 16.77
N ASP A 36 8.83 -6.34 17.41
CA ASP A 36 9.19 -5.17 18.22
C ASP A 36 10.48 -4.45 17.80
N SER A 37 11.09 -4.77 16.66
CA SER A 37 12.22 -3.98 16.18
C SER A 37 11.76 -2.64 15.58
N GLN A 38 12.41 -1.54 15.96
CA GLN A 38 12.14 -0.20 15.39
C GLN A 38 12.28 -0.22 13.85
N HIS A 39 13.20 -1.04 13.34
CA HIS A 39 13.47 -1.21 11.92
C HIS A 39 12.25 -1.73 11.13
N GLU A 40 11.56 -2.76 11.62
CA GLU A 40 10.35 -3.28 10.97
C GLU A 40 9.22 -2.25 10.96
N ARG A 41 9.08 -1.47 12.05
CA ARG A 41 8.08 -0.41 12.13
C ARG A 41 8.38 0.72 11.15
N ASP A 42 9.66 1.06 10.97
CA ASP A 42 10.10 2.08 10.03
C ASP A 42 9.89 1.61 8.58
N ASN A 43 10.27 0.37 8.25
CA ASN A 43 10.04 -0.21 6.92
C ASN A 43 8.54 -0.29 6.59
N ARG A 44 7.73 -0.75 7.53
CA ARG A 44 6.26 -0.76 7.35
C ARG A 44 5.72 0.65 7.11
N THR A 45 6.20 1.65 7.85
CA THR A 45 5.77 3.05 7.70
C THR A 45 6.18 3.59 6.33
N TYR A 46 7.41 3.29 5.89
CA TYR A 46 7.93 3.66 4.58
C TYR A 46 7.06 3.09 3.45
N TYR A 47 6.82 1.79 3.42
CA TYR A 47 6.01 1.18 2.36
C TYR A 47 4.55 1.63 2.39
N LEU A 48 3.97 1.84 3.58
CA LEU A 48 2.64 2.46 3.68
C LEU A 48 2.61 3.89 3.11
N ALA A 49 3.69 4.65 3.25
CA ALA A 49 3.81 5.96 2.64
C ALA A 49 3.89 5.89 1.11
N GLN A 50 4.70 4.98 0.57
CA GLN A 50 4.84 4.79 -0.87
C GLN A 50 3.51 4.36 -1.51
N ILE A 51 2.80 3.40 -0.91
CA ILE A 51 1.47 2.99 -1.37
C ILE A 51 0.48 4.18 -1.28
N SER A 52 0.51 4.95 -0.18
CA SER A 52 -0.37 6.12 -0.03
C SER A 52 -0.11 7.19 -1.09
N LEU A 53 1.16 7.44 -1.44
CA LEU A 53 1.57 8.39 -2.46
C LEU A 53 1.10 7.95 -3.84
N ILE A 54 1.30 6.69 -4.20
CA ILE A 54 0.84 6.14 -5.48
C ILE A 54 -0.68 6.22 -5.60
N LEU A 55 -1.41 5.79 -4.55
CA LEU A 55 -2.87 5.86 -4.54
C LEU A 55 -3.36 7.32 -4.69
N PHE A 56 -2.66 8.27 -4.08
CA PHE A 56 -3.00 9.69 -4.15
C PHE A 56 -2.66 10.30 -5.52
N ASN A 57 -1.41 10.21 -5.95
CA ASN A 57 -0.88 10.88 -7.15
C ASN A 57 -1.35 10.19 -8.45
N ASN A 58 -1.30 8.86 -8.49
CA ASN A 58 -1.51 8.11 -9.72
C ASN A 58 -2.96 7.67 -9.89
N TYR A 59 -3.62 7.33 -8.77
CA TYR A 59 -5.02 6.84 -8.76
C TYR A 59 -6.03 7.87 -8.25
N GLN A 60 -5.59 9.08 -7.86
CA GLN A 60 -6.46 10.18 -7.41
C GLN A 60 -7.39 9.81 -6.25
N GLN A 61 -6.97 8.87 -5.41
CA GLN A 61 -7.72 8.49 -4.23
C GLN A 61 -7.63 9.58 -3.16
N SER A 62 -8.76 9.89 -2.52
CA SER A 62 -8.77 10.81 -1.39
C SER A 62 -8.11 10.17 -0.16
N TYR A 63 -7.60 10.98 0.77
CA TYR A 63 -7.04 10.48 2.04
C TYR A 63 -8.02 9.61 2.84
N MET A 64 -9.32 9.84 2.69
CA MET A 64 -10.36 9.02 3.31
C MET A 64 -10.40 7.62 2.69
N GLN A 65 -10.39 7.53 1.36
CA GLN A 65 -10.36 6.26 0.64
C GLN A 65 -9.07 5.50 0.91
N ILE A 66 -7.92 6.19 0.89
CA ILE A 66 -6.62 5.59 1.21
C ILE A 66 -6.63 5.03 2.64
N GLY A 67 -7.14 5.79 3.61
CA GLY A 67 -7.29 5.32 4.99
C GLY A 67 -8.14 4.07 5.10
N GLN A 68 -9.27 4.01 4.39
CA GLN A 68 -10.14 2.82 4.37
C GLN A 68 -9.43 1.61 3.73
N MET A 69 -8.74 1.81 2.61
CA MET A 69 -8.06 0.73 1.89
C MET A 69 -6.87 0.15 2.67
N LEU A 70 -6.16 0.98 3.42
CA LEU A 70 -4.95 0.59 4.16
C LEU A 70 -5.21 0.42 5.67
N ASN A 71 -6.48 0.34 6.08
CA ASN A 71 -6.91 0.21 7.47
C ASN A 71 -6.21 1.19 8.43
N MET A 72 -6.17 2.47 8.04
CA MET A 72 -5.58 3.56 8.82
C MET A 72 -6.46 4.81 8.84
N SER A 73 -6.14 5.76 9.72
CA SER A 73 -6.88 7.04 9.74
C SER A 73 -6.56 7.88 8.50
N SER A 74 -7.54 8.65 8.01
CA SER A 74 -7.31 9.61 6.91
C SER A 74 -6.27 10.67 7.26
N ARG A 75 -6.12 11.01 8.55
CA ARG A 75 -5.05 11.89 9.06
C ARG A 75 -3.67 11.25 8.88
N THR A 76 -3.56 9.96 9.17
CA THR A 76 -2.32 9.18 8.95
C THR A 76 -1.98 9.14 7.47
N ALA A 77 -2.94 8.80 6.61
CA ALA A 77 -2.74 8.81 5.16
C ALA A 77 -2.24 10.17 4.65
N ARG A 78 -2.89 11.27 5.05
CA ARG A 78 -2.44 12.63 4.71
C ARG A 78 -1.03 12.93 5.19
N ARG A 79 -0.69 12.53 6.42
CA ARG A 79 0.65 12.75 6.98
C ARG A 79 1.69 12.02 6.13
N LEU A 80 1.48 10.74 5.84
CA LEU A 80 2.42 9.95 5.04
C LEU A 80 2.64 10.54 3.65
N THR A 81 1.59 11.03 2.99
CA THR A 81 1.71 11.68 1.67
C THR A 81 2.40 13.05 1.69
N ILE A 82 2.54 13.68 2.86
CA ILE A 82 3.23 14.98 3.01
C ILE A 82 4.68 14.78 3.44
N ASP A 83 4.91 13.83 4.35
CA ASP A 83 6.19 13.64 5.01
C ASP A 83 7.19 12.85 4.15
N TYR A 84 6.71 12.14 3.12
CA TYR A 84 7.52 11.30 2.24
C TYR A 84 7.45 11.77 0.79
N GLN A 85 8.52 11.49 0.04
CA GLN A 85 8.54 11.62 -1.41
C GLN A 85 8.19 10.28 -2.05
N GLN A 86 7.53 10.35 -3.20
CA GLN A 86 7.21 9.15 -3.96
C GLN A 86 8.49 8.66 -4.66
N GLU A 87 8.90 7.45 -4.33
CA GLU A 87 10.11 6.80 -4.88
C GLU A 87 9.76 5.70 -5.89
N PHE A 88 8.52 5.24 -5.88
CA PHE A 88 7.99 4.21 -6.77
C PHE A 88 6.95 4.78 -7.75
N ASP A 89 6.94 4.28 -8.98
CA ASP A 89 5.99 4.72 -10.00
C ASP A 89 4.70 3.89 -10.00
N SER A 90 4.74 2.68 -9.45
CA SER A 90 3.59 1.75 -9.48
C SER A 90 3.49 0.86 -8.24
N LEU A 91 2.29 0.32 -7.99
CA LEU A 91 2.09 -0.63 -6.90
C LEU A 91 2.82 -1.95 -7.18
N GLU A 92 2.96 -2.29 -8.46
CA GLU A 92 3.69 -3.44 -8.96
C GLU A 92 5.19 -3.36 -8.60
N GLU A 93 5.84 -2.19 -8.77
CA GLU A 93 7.23 -2.02 -8.36
C GLU A 93 7.43 -2.19 -6.85
N ILE A 94 6.49 -1.72 -6.03
CA ILE A 94 6.52 -1.96 -4.58
C ILE A 94 6.41 -3.47 -4.28
N MET A 95 5.52 -4.18 -4.98
CA MET A 95 5.39 -5.63 -4.81
C MET A 95 6.65 -6.38 -5.24
N GLU A 96 7.27 -5.97 -6.35
CA GLU A 96 8.52 -6.56 -6.82
C GLU A 96 9.65 -6.33 -5.80
N GLU A 97 9.76 -5.14 -5.20
CA GLU A 97 10.76 -4.88 -4.16
C GLU A 97 10.51 -5.69 -2.88
N LEU A 98 9.25 -5.81 -2.46
CA LEU A 98 8.88 -6.63 -1.30
C LEU A 98 9.10 -8.12 -1.55
N GLN A 99 8.92 -8.61 -2.77
CA GLN A 99 9.14 -10.02 -3.15
C GLN A 99 10.62 -10.35 -3.38
N ASN A 100 11.37 -9.43 -3.98
CA ASN A 100 12.81 -9.58 -4.21
C ASN A 100 13.63 -9.28 -2.95
N GLY A 101 13.03 -8.66 -1.94
CA GLY A 101 13.60 -8.45 -0.62
C GLY A 101 13.77 -9.71 0.23
N GLU A 102 13.99 -10.90 -0.36
CA GLU A 102 14.38 -12.10 0.41
C GLU A 102 15.76 -11.98 1.08
N ASP A 103 16.49 -10.86 0.92
CA ASP A 103 17.78 -10.57 1.57
C ASP A 103 17.79 -9.23 2.36
N TRP A 104 16.87 -9.03 3.32
CA TRP A 104 17.03 -8.00 4.37
C TRP A 104 16.64 -8.49 5.76
#